data_AF-A0A6G0R1N2-F1
#
_entry.id   AF-A0A6G0R1N2-F1
#
_cell.length_a   1.000
_cell.length_b   1.000
_cell.length_c   1.000
_cell.angle_alpha   90.00
_cell.angle_beta   90.00
_cell.angle_gamma   90.00
#
_symmetry.space_group_name_H-M   'P 1'
#
loop_
_entity.id
_entity.type
_entity.pdbx_description
1 polymer ?
#
loop_
_entity_poly.entity_id
_entity_poly.type
_entity_poly.pdbx_seq_one_letter_code
_entity_poly.pdbx_strand_id
1 'polypeptide(L)'
;MAAGQDTQKEQSDRQGRKNPQVFKLGDQVLLIAKNLPTQAVSAAGSTKLRPRFVGPFTVIVVHGHAYTLDLPSSMATHPTF
;
A
#
# COMPACT_ATOMS: atom_id res chain seq x y z
N MET A 1 23.94 -6.73 1.69
CA MET A 1 22.87 -5.80 1.27
C MET A 1 21.65 -6.08 2.13
N ALA A 2 21.41 -5.34 3.22
CA ALA A 2 20.23 -5.54 4.10
C ALA A 2 20.03 -4.36 5.09
N ALA A 3 21.12 -3.77 5.58
CA ALA A 3 21.10 -2.77 6.65
C ALA A 3 20.13 -1.58 6.42
N GLY A 4 19.97 -1.12 5.18
CA GLY A 4 19.04 -0.03 4.86
C GLY A 4 17.56 -0.41 5.01
N GLN A 5 17.17 -1.61 4.56
CA GLN A 5 15.79 -2.10 4.69
C GLN A 5 15.44 -2.41 6.14
N ASP A 6 16.39 -2.99 6.89
CA ASP A 6 16.21 -3.26 8.32
C ASP A 6 16.01 -1.97 9.11
N THR A 7 16.78 -0.93 8.81
CA THR A 7 16.64 0.39 9.44
C THR A 7 15.28 1.04 9.10
N GLN A 8 14.83 0.97 7.84
CA GLN A 8 13.52 1.49 7.44
C GLN A 8 12.36 0.76 8.13
N LYS A 9 12.44 -0.57 8.21
CA LYS A 9 11.49 -1.40 8.94
C LYS A 9 11.43 -1.00 10.41
N GLU A 10 12.58 -0.88 11.07
CA GLU A 10 12.65 -0.52 12.49
C GLU A 10 12.06 0.87 12.77
N GLN A 11 12.35 1.87 11.92
CA GLN A 11 11.75 3.20 12.05
C GLN A 11 10.22 3.18 11.86
N SER A 12 9.72 2.38 10.92
CA SER A 12 8.28 2.23 10.70
C SER A 12 7.59 1.52 11.86
N ASP A 13 8.22 0.49 12.43
CA ASP A 13 7.67 -0.24 13.58
C ASP A 13 7.65 0.63 14.84
N ARG A 14 8.66 1.50 15.04
CA ARG A 14 8.75 2.46 16.16
C ARG A 14 7.63 3.51 16.17
N GLN A 15 7.20 4.00 15.01
CA GLN A 15 6.15 5.01 14.94
C GLN A 15 4.74 4.45 15.16
N GLY A 16 4.61 3.13 15.25
CA GLY A 16 3.34 2.44 15.40
C GLY A 16 2.50 2.49 14.13
N ARG A 17 1.74 1.43 13.88
CA ARG A 17 0.80 1.40 12.75
C ARG A 17 -0.50 2.09 13.17
N LYS A 18 -0.94 3.09 12.41
CA LYS A 18 -2.23 3.76 12.63
C LYS A 18 -3.42 2.83 12.35
N ASN A 19 -3.24 1.83 11.50
CA ASN A 19 -4.27 0.85 11.19
C ASN A 19 -3.96 -0.48 11.92
N PRO A 20 -4.78 -0.89 12.91
CA PRO A 20 -4.61 -2.17 13.61
C PRO A 20 -5.29 -3.35 12.91
N GLN A 21 -5.97 -3.12 11.77
CA GLN A 21 -6.68 -4.17 11.05
C GLN A 21 -5.71 -5.23 10.51
N VAL A 22 -6.13 -6.49 10.61
CA VAL A 22 -5.40 -7.65 10.08
C VAL A 22 -6.19 -8.20 8.90
N PHE A 23 -5.52 -8.35 7.76
CA PHE A 23 -6.11 -8.90 6.54
C PHE A 23 -5.63 -10.33 6.30
N LYS A 24 -6.45 -11.10 5.59
CA LYS A 24 -6.16 -12.48 5.20
C LYS A 24 -5.95 -12.57 3.69
N LEU A 25 -5.31 -13.66 3.27
CA LEU A 25 -5.23 -14.02 1.86
C LEU A 25 -6.63 -14.04 1.23
N GLY A 26 -6.79 -13.35 0.10
CA GLY A 26 -8.06 -13.24 -0.62
C GLY A 26 -8.96 -12.08 -0.18
N ASP A 27 -8.64 -11.37 0.91
CA ASP A 27 -9.42 -10.18 1.30
C ASP A 27 -9.30 -9.08 0.24
N GLN A 28 -10.40 -8.36 0.03
CA GLN A 28 -10.42 -7.14 -0.80
C GLN A 28 -10.17 -5.92 0.09
N VAL A 29 -9.10 -5.18 -0.19
CA VAL A 29 -8.67 -4.02 0.61
C VAL A 29 -8.62 -2.75 -0.23
N LEU A 30 -8.94 -1.62 0.41
CA LEU A 30 -8.80 -0.30 -0.19
C LEU A 30 -7.48 0.34 0.25
N LEU A 31 -6.71 0.89 -0.69
CA LEU A 31 -5.50 1.64 -0.37
C LEU A 31 -5.80 3.12 -0.16
N ILE A 32 -5.17 3.72 0.84
CA ILE A 32 -5.26 5.17 1.05
C ILE A 32 -4.46 5.92 -0.01
N ALA A 33 -5.11 6.83 -0.74
CA ALA A 33 -4.50 7.56 -1.84
C ALA A 33 -3.45 8.60 -1.41
N LYS A 34 -3.44 8.99 -0.13
CA LYS A 34 -2.66 10.13 0.38
C LYS A 34 -1.17 10.07 0.01
N ASN A 35 -0.57 8.88 0.15
CA ASN A 35 0.86 8.66 -0.08
C ASN A 35 1.15 7.93 -1.38
N LEU A 36 0.12 7.67 -2.20
CA LEU A 36 0.29 7.03 -3.49
C LEU A 36 0.70 8.06 -4.54
N PRO A 37 1.36 7.63 -5.63
CA PRO A 37 1.60 8.50 -6.77
C PRO A 37 0.29 8.99 -7.41
N THR A 38 0.28 10.19 -8.00
CA THR A 38 -0.94 10.73 -8.64
C THR A 38 -1.38 9.85 -9.80
N GLN A 39 -0.43 9.35 -10.62
CA GLN A 39 -0.72 8.42 -11.71
C GLN A 39 -1.35 7.09 -11.24
N ALA A 40 -1.08 6.67 -10.00
CA ALA A 40 -1.64 5.45 -9.43
C ALA A 40 -3.07 5.63 -8.91
N VAL A 41 -3.55 6.89 -8.82
CA VAL A 41 -4.84 7.23 -8.21
C VAL A 41 -5.80 7.91 -9.19
N SER A 42 -5.26 8.68 -10.14
CA SER A 42 -6.03 9.50 -11.06
C SER A 42 -5.58 9.22 -12.48
N ALA A 43 -6.48 8.66 -13.30
CA ALA A 43 -6.24 8.47 -14.73
C ALA A 43 -5.99 9.79 -15.47
N ALA A 44 -6.56 10.89 -14.96
CA ALA A 44 -6.37 12.23 -15.51
C ALA A 44 -5.06 12.90 -15.05
N GLY A 45 -4.25 12.26 -14.19
CA GLY A 45 -3.02 12.83 -13.64
C GLY A 45 -3.23 14.05 -12.74
N SER A 46 -4.49 14.41 -12.44
CA SER A 46 -4.85 15.58 -11.63
C SER A 46 -5.01 15.22 -10.16
N THR A 47 -4.60 16.14 -9.29
CA THR A 47 -4.80 16.07 -7.83
C THR A 47 -6.15 16.63 -7.40
N LYS A 48 -6.88 17.32 -8.28
CA LYS A 48 -8.22 17.85 -7.99
C LYS A 48 -9.23 16.71 -8.00
N LEU A 49 -10.13 16.70 -7.01
CA LEU A 49 -11.13 15.62 -6.81
C LEU A 49 -10.50 14.23 -6.66
N ARG A 50 -9.30 14.18 -6.09
CA ARG A 50 -8.61 12.91 -5.82
C ARG A 50 -9.42 12.08 -4.82
N PRO A 51 -9.75 10.81 -5.13
CA PRO A 51 -10.44 9.95 -4.18
C PRO A 51 -9.55 9.70 -2.96
N ARG A 52 -10.18 9.55 -1.78
CA ARG A 52 -9.46 9.25 -0.53
C ARG A 52 -8.88 7.84 -0.53
N PHE A 53 -9.58 6.90 -1.17
CA PHE A 53 -9.23 5.49 -1.26
C PHE A 53 -9.28 5.04 -2.72
N VAL A 54 -8.46 4.05 -3.10
CA VAL A 54 -8.43 3.48 -4.45
C VAL A 54 -8.52 1.97 -4.41
N GLY A 55 -9.35 1.44 -5.33
CA GLY A 55 -9.56 0.03 -5.67
C GLY A 55 -9.98 -0.86 -4.49
N PRO A 56 -10.76 -1.92 -4.70
CA PRO A 56 -10.50 -3.15 -3.96
C PRO A 56 -9.35 -3.89 -4.66
N PHE A 57 -8.28 -4.16 -3.92
CA PHE A 57 -7.19 -5.04 -4.35
C PHE A 57 -7.19 -6.31 -3.51
N THR A 58 -6.85 -7.43 -4.13
CA THR A 58 -6.82 -8.72 -3.46
C THR A 58 -5.49 -8.90 -2.73
N VAL A 59 -5.53 -9.33 -1.48
CA VAL A 59 -4.32 -9.76 -0.75
C VAL A 59 -3.85 -11.11 -1.28
N ILE A 60 -2.66 -11.15 -1.88
CA ILE A 60 -2.06 -12.37 -2.45
C ILE A 60 -0.96 -12.97 -1.59
N VAL A 61 -0.34 -12.19 -0.69
CA VAL A 61 0.62 -12.71 0.30
C VAL A 61 0.54 -11.89 1.59
N VAL A 62 0.63 -12.57 2.73
CA VAL A 62 0.70 -11.95 4.06
C VAL A 62 2.09 -12.16 4.66
N HIS A 63 2.79 -11.07 4.97
CA HIS A 63 4.12 -11.05 5.58
C HIS A 63 4.06 -10.36 6.96
N GLY A 64 3.42 -11.02 7.93
CA GLY A 64 3.17 -10.43 9.25
C GLY A 64 2.19 -9.26 9.16
N HIS A 65 2.72 -8.04 9.18
CA HIS A 65 1.92 -6.80 9.02
C HIS A 65 2.10 -6.13 7.65
N ALA A 66 2.87 -6.74 6.75
CA ALA A 66 3.01 -6.28 5.37
C ALA A 66 2.18 -7.18 4.44
N TYR A 67 1.51 -6.58 3.46
CA TYR A 67 0.60 -7.30 2.56
C TYR A 67 0.97 -7.06 1.12
N THR A 68 1.19 -8.14 0.38
CA THR A 68 1.35 -8.07 -1.07
C THR A 68 -0.03 -8.11 -1.71
N LEU A 69 -0.33 -7.11 -2.53
CA LEU A 69 -1.60 -6.95 -3.21
C LEU A 69 -1.46 -7.26 -4.69
N ASP A 70 -2.52 -7.81 -5.27
CA ASP A 70 -2.68 -7.91 -6.72
C ASP A 70 -2.96 -6.52 -7.30
N LEU A 71 -1.89 -5.82 -7.67
CA LEU A 71 -1.95 -4.49 -8.26
C LEU A 71 -1.85 -4.54 -9.79
N PRO A 72 -2.61 -3.69 -10.51
CA PRO A 72 -2.40 -3.51 -11.92
C PRO A 72 -1.00 -2.92 -12.18
N SER A 73 -0.32 -3.42 -13.21
CA SER A 73 1.02 -2.95 -13.60
C SER A 73 1.09 -1.45 -13.89
N SER A 74 -0.03 -0.83 -14.27
CA SER A 74 -0.16 0.60 -14.52
C SER A 74 0.02 1.48 -13.28
N MET A 75 -0.16 0.96 -12.06
CA MET A 75 0.01 1.75 -10.83
C MET A 75 1.48 2.09 -10.53
N ALA A 76 2.46 1.45 -11.19
CA ALA A 76 3.90 1.70 -11.03
C ALA A 76 4.34 1.90 -9.57
N THR A 77 3.72 1.15 -8.66
CA THR A 77 3.92 1.22 -7.20
C THR A 77 4.35 -0.16 -6.72
N HIS A 78 5.18 -0.21 -5.68
CA HIS A 78 5.58 -1.48 -5.08
C HIS A 78 4.33 -2.25 -4.57
N PRO A 79 4.18 -3.55 -4.89
CA PRO A 79 2.94 -4.29 -4.59
C PRO A 79 2.78 -4.68 -3.11
N THR A 80 3.84 -4.55 -2.31
CA THR A 80 3.81 -4.84 -0.87
C THR A 80 3.75 -3.56 -0.05
N PHE A 81 2.78 -3.47 0.86
CA PHE A 81 2.48 -2.32 1.73
C PHE A 81 2.60 -2.67 3.22
#